data_AF-A0A6M3ZVM7-F1
#
_entry.id   AF-A0A6M3ZVM7-F1
#
_cell.length_a   1.000
_cell.length_b   1.000
_cell.length_c   1.000
_cell.angle_alpha   90.00
_cell.angle_beta   90.00
_cell.angle_gamma   90.00
#
_symmetry.space_group_name_H-M   'P 1'
#
loop_
_entity.id
_entity.type
_entity.pdbx_description
1 polymer ?
#
loop_
_entity_poly.entity_id
_entity_poly.type
_entity_poly.pdbx_seq_one_letter_code
_entity_poly.pdbx_strand_id
1 'polypeptide(L)'
;MAKLQFDWDACLNLILQTMQAVQQGLLQLLAWLHLAAQIDGQPAWPFALRLSGEVLLIDHGVARALLVALAWLTVALLLLGLALFWRRRRWWLLTLAATLSWFAPWPAASLLTTDATPTSFQSSPHPFTAASIVRGEHIYRHQCLACHGADGRGNTPLGLALPVAPPNLSSGLLWRRLDGDLYWRLRHGKGQMPGFADTTTEQERWAVIDYLKANAAGVAARDTGTWPRPVALPDLALGCRRSPVTHVRQWQGQRIRLVVGSTTAPLEDPRLQSVLLGRLTAPGSRTVGAIDCSSSDSNALRAIAILTGIAEERLPGTELIADRDGWLRARSSGGAWSQSDMLCRAPRAAPATAEPATGGGIDQLIATMDAEPVRFIKGGLVH
;
A
#
# COMPACT_ATOMS: atom_id res chain seq x y z
N MET A 1 9.42 -8.91 37.29
CA MET A 1 10.39 -8.46 36.28
C MET A 1 9.73 -8.52 34.92
N ALA A 2 9.25 -7.38 34.40
CA ALA A 2 8.73 -7.32 33.04
C ALA A 2 9.91 -7.53 32.07
N LYS A 3 9.88 -8.59 31.27
CA LYS A 3 10.85 -8.76 30.17
C LYS A 3 10.58 -7.59 29.21
N LEU A 4 11.55 -6.69 29.04
CA LEU A 4 11.55 -5.81 27.87
C LEU A 4 11.58 -6.71 26.63
N GLN A 5 10.42 -6.90 25.99
CA GLN A 5 10.36 -7.52 24.67
C GLN A 5 10.80 -6.47 23.67
N PHE A 6 11.89 -6.76 22.96
CA PHE A 6 12.32 -5.95 21.83
C PHE A 6 11.31 -6.14 20.69
N ASP A 7 10.60 -5.07 20.33
CA ASP A 7 9.70 -5.05 19.18
C ASP A 7 10.53 -4.95 17.89
N TRP A 8 10.84 -6.11 17.32
CA TRP A 8 11.62 -6.24 16.09
C TRP A 8 10.92 -5.58 14.90
N ASP A 9 9.59 -5.67 14.83
CA ASP A 9 8.82 -5.13 13.71
C ASP A 9 8.79 -3.61 13.75
N ALA A 10 8.67 -3.00 14.93
CA ALA A 10 8.81 -1.56 15.08
C ALA A 10 10.22 -1.07 14.70
N CYS A 11 11.27 -1.80 15.11
CA CYS A 11 12.64 -1.45 14.74
C CYS A 11 12.86 -1.54 13.22
N LEU A 12 12.45 -2.64 12.59
CA LEU A 12 12.57 -2.84 11.15
C LEU A 12 11.80 -1.77 10.36
N ASN A 13 10.58 -1.45 10.79
CA ASN A 13 9.77 -0.37 10.22
C ASN A 13 10.51 0.98 10.25
N LEU A 14 11.10 1.33 11.40
CA LEU A 14 11.84 2.58 11.56
C LEU A 14 13.05 2.65 10.62
N ILE A 15 13.80 1.55 10.45
CA ILE A 15 14.94 1.48 9.53
C ILE A 15 14.49 1.74 8.10
N LEU A 16 13.41 1.07 7.66
CA LEU A 16 12.90 1.18 6.31
C LEU A 16 12.38 2.59 6.02
N GLN A 17 11.63 3.18 6.96
CA GLN A 17 11.15 4.56 6.86
C GLN A 17 12.31 5.56 6.79
N THR A 18 13.32 5.40 7.64
CA THR A 18 14.51 6.27 7.65
C THR A 18 15.27 6.15 6.34
N MET A 19 15.49 4.93 5.84
CA MET A 19 16.19 4.69 4.59
C MET A 19 15.46 5.28 3.39
N GLN A 20 14.13 5.16 3.35
CA GLN A 20 13.30 5.80 2.34
C GLN A 20 13.38 7.33 2.42
N ALA A 21 13.26 7.90 3.63
CA ALA A 21 13.31 9.34 3.86
C ALA A 21 14.66 9.95 3.47
N VAL A 22 15.77 9.26 3.77
CA VAL A 22 17.11 9.70 3.36
C VAL A 22 17.25 9.75 1.85
N GLN A 23 16.80 8.71 1.13
CA GLN A 23 16.87 8.68 -0.33
C GLN A 23 15.96 9.75 -0.97
N GLN A 24 14.74 9.91 -0.47
CA GLN A 24 13.84 10.96 -0.94
C GLN A 24 14.40 12.36 -0.63
N GLY A 25 14.96 12.57 0.56
CA GLY A 25 15.60 13.82 0.95
C GLY A 25 16.79 14.16 0.05
N LEU A 26 17.62 13.17 -0.29
CA LEU A 26 18.70 13.32 -1.25
C LEU A 26 18.16 13.71 -2.64
N LEU A 27 17.11 13.05 -3.13
CA LEU A 27 16.50 13.39 -4.41
C LEU A 27 15.96 14.83 -4.42
N GLN A 28 15.27 15.25 -3.35
CA GLN A 28 14.75 16.62 -3.24
C GLN A 28 15.88 17.65 -3.16
N LEU A 29 16.96 17.35 -2.45
CA LEU A 29 18.15 18.20 -2.40
C LEU A 29 18.78 18.34 -3.79
N LEU A 30 18.95 17.24 -4.53
CA LEU A 30 19.50 17.27 -5.88
C LEU A 30 18.58 18.02 -6.86
N ALA A 31 17.26 17.87 -6.72
CA ALA A 31 16.29 18.62 -7.50
C ALA A 31 16.36 20.12 -7.23
N TRP A 32 16.46 20.51 -5.95
CA TRP A 32 16.64 21.91 -5.53
C TRP A 32 17.94 22.52 -6.07
N LEU A 33 19.01 21.73 -6.11
CA LEU A 33 20.30 22.10 -6.73
C LEU A 33 20.29 22.03 -8.27
N HIS A 34 19.16 21.69 -8.91
CA HIS A 34 19.05 21.49 -10.36
C HIS A 34 20.00 20.42 -10.92
N LEU A 35 20.39 19.46 -10.09
CA LEU A 35 21.24 18.31 -10.43
C LEU A 35 20.43 17.06 -10.77
N ALA A 36 19.11 17.08 -10.56
CA ALA A 36 18.20 16.02 -10.97
C ALA A 36 17.37 16.47 -12.17
N ALA A 37 17.27 15.62 -13.20
CA ALA A 37 16.36 15.86 -14.32
C ALA A 37 14.90 15.79 -13.86
N GLN A 38 13.97 16.26 -14.69
CA GLN A 38 12.53 16.18 -14.45
C GLN A 38 11.90 15.21 -15.44
N ILE A 39 11.02 14.33 -14.97
CA ILE A 39 10.23 13.41 -15.78
C ILE A 39 8.79 13.56 -15.36
N ASP A 40 7.95 14.02 -16.29
CA ASP A 40 6.50 14.26 -16.07
C ASP A 40 6.25 15.12 -14.81
N GLY A 41 7.01 16.20 -14.66
CA GLY A 41 6.87 17.16 -13.57
C GLY A 41 7.41 16.70 -12.20
N GLN A 42 8.06 15.54 -12.11
CA GLN A 42 8.67 15.04 -10.88
C GLN A 42 10.19 14.79 -11.04
N PRO A 43 10.99 15.01 -9.98
CA PRO A 43 12.43 14.85 -10.05
C PRO A 43 12.81 13.38 -10.30
N ALA A 44 13.77 13.19 -11.19
CA ALA A 44 14.26 11.89 -11.61
C ALA A 44 15.47 11.47 -10.76
N TRP A 45 15.46 10.23 -10.28
CA TRP A 45 16.58 9.64 -9.55
C TRP A 45 17.80 9.50 -10.49
N PRO A 46 18.94 10.15 -10.18
CA PRO A 46 20.06 10.23 -11.12
C PRO A 46 21.03 9.04 -11.05
N PHE A 47 20.87 8.13 -10.09
CA PHE A 47 21.80 7.02 -9.87
C PHE A 47 21.22 5.70 -10.40
N ALA A 48 22.09 4.80 -10.90
CA ALA A 48 21.67 3.48 -11.36
C ALA A 48 21.19 2.55 -10.24
N LEU A 49 21.62 2.82 -9.00
CA LEU A 49 21.31 2.02 -7.82
C LEU A 49 20.52 2.84 -6.80
N ARG A 50 19.70 2.13 -6.03
CA ARG A 50 19.05 2.63 -4.80
C ARG A 50 19.26 1.61 -3.68
N LEU A 51 19.04 2.04 -2.44
CA LEU A 51 19.01 1.13 -1.30
C LEU A 51 17.76 0.24 -1.38
N SER A 52 17.96 -1.05 -1.08
CA SER A 52 16.93 -2.09 -1.16
C SER A 52 16.30 -2.32 0.22
N GLY A 53 15.08 -1.81 0.42
CA GLY A 53 14.31 -2.06 1.65
C GLY A 53 13.65 -3.44 1.63
N GLU A 54 13.32 -3.90 0.43
CA GLU A 54 12.65 -5.17 0.19
C GLU A 54 13.48 -6.40 0.62
N VAL A 55 14.82 -6.34 0.55
CA VAL A 55 15.69 -7.44 1.02
C VAL A 55 15.74 -7.50 2.54
N LEU A 56 15.84 -6.35 3.21
CA LEU A 56 15.83 -6.26 4.68
C LEU A 56 14.51 -6.79 5.29
N LEU A 57 13.43 -6.67 4.52
CA LEU A 57 12.11 -7.20 4.85
C LEU A 57 12.03 -8.73 4.70
N ILE A 58 12.68 -9.29 3.68
CA ILE A 58 12.62 -10.73 3.38
C ILE A 58 13.59 -11.51 4.28
N ASP A 59 14.79 -10.95 4.53
CA ASP A 59 15.84 -11.59 5.30
C ASP A 59 16.19 -10.77 6.56
N HIS A 60 15.62 -11.19 7.69
CA HIS A 60 15.93 -10.59 8.99
C HIS A 60 17.40 -10.72 9.40
N GLY A 61 18.14 -11.70 8.87
CA GLY A 61 19.57 -11.86 9.10
C GLY A 61 20.36 -10.67 8.54
N VAL A 62 20.03 -10.24 7.32
CA VAL A 62 20.62 -9.05 6.69
C VAL A 62 20.31 -7.79 7.50
N ALA A 63 19.06 -7.63 7.97
CA ALA A 63 18.68 -6.50 8.80
C ALA A 63 19.42 -6.45 10.15
N ARG A 64 19.61 -7.61 10.81
CA ARG A 64 20.42 -7.69 12.04
C ARG A 64 21.88 -7.35 11.80
N ALA A 65 22.48 -7.90 10.74
CA ALA A 65 23.86 -7.60 10.38
C ALA A 65 24.05 -6.09 10.10
N LEU A 66 23.11 -5.46 9.38
CA LEU A 66 23.11 -4.01 9.17
C LEU A 66 23.05 -3.23 10.49
N LEU A 67 22.15 -3.60 11.41
CA LEU A 67 22.04 -2.95 12.72
C LEU A 67 23.32 -3.08 13.54
N VAL A 68 23.94 -4.26 13.56
CA VAL A 68 25.21 -4.47 14.26
C VAL A 68 26.31 -3.62 13.63
N ALA A 69 26.41 -3.56 12.29
CA ALA A 69 27.37 -2.71 11.61
C ALA A 69 27.17 -1.22 11.93
N LEU A 70 25.92 -0.74 11.96
CA LEU A 70 25.59 0.63 12.35
C LEU A 70 25.92 0.93 13.81
N ALA A 71 25.73 -0.04 14.72
CA ALA A 71 26.13 0.11 16.12
C ALA A 71 27.65 0.23 16.26
N TRP A 72 28.42 -0.59 15.55
CA TRP A 72 29.89 -0.50 15.51
C TRP A 72 30.35 0.86 14.97
N LEU A 73 29.71 1.34 13.90
CA LEU A 73 30.00 2.66 13.33
C LEU A 73 29.69 3.79 14.32
N THR A 74 28.58 3.68 15.05
CA THR A 74 28.20 4.66 16.08
C THR A 74 29.24 4.72 17.19
N VAL A 75 29.71 3.57 17.67
CA VAL A 75 30.80 3.50 18.66
C VAL A 75 32.09 4.09 18.10
N ALA A 76 32.45 3.78 16.85
CA ALA A 76 33.63 4.35 16.21
C ALA A 76 33.54 5.89 16.11
N LEU A 77 32.38 6.45 15.75
CA LEU A 77 32.15 7.90 15.70
C LEU A 77 32.24 8.56 17.08
N LEU A 78 31.71 7.91 18.12
CA LEU A 78 31.85 8.40 19.51
C LEU A 78 33.31 8.40 19.97
N LEU A 79 34.10 7.37 19.61
CA LEU A 79 35.53 7.32 19.89
C LEU A 79 36.30 8.41 19.13
N LEU A 80 35.95 8.67 17.87
CA LEU A 80 36.52 9.78 17.09
C LEU A 80 36.20 11.13 17.75
N GLY A 81 34.96 11.35 18.19
CA GLY A 81 34.57 12.53 18.93
C GLY A 81 35.39 12.69 20.22
N LEU A 82 35.52 11.62 21.01
CA LEU A 82 36.30 11.62 22.24
C LEU A 82 37.81 11.88 21.99
N ALA A 83 38.34 11.40 20.85
CA ALA A 83 39.72 11.62 20.44
C ALA A 83 40.05 13.10 20.17
N LEU A 84 39.05 13.91 19.81
CA LEU A 84 39.20 15.36 19.66
C LEU A 84 39.43 16.06 21.00
N PHE A 85 38.82 15.55 22.08
CA PHE A 85 38.91 16.15 23.42
C PHE A 85 40.07 15.60 24.26
N TRP A 86 40.52 14.35 24.01
CA TRP A 86 41.54 13.69 24.83
C TRP A 86 42.90 13.55 24.12
N ARG A 87 43.69 14.64 24.14
CA ARG A 87 45.03 14.72 23.52
C ARG A 87 45.98 13.57 23.92
N ARG A 88 45.93 13.10 25.17
CA ARG A 88 46.85 12.05 25.69
C ARG A 88 46.53 10.64 25.19
N ARG A 89 45.26 10.33 24.91
CA ARG A 89 44.81 9.00 24.43
C ARG A 89 44.37 8.99 22.97
N ARG A 90 44.52 10.12 22.27
CA ARG A 90 44.04 10.33 20.89
C ARG A 90 44.41 9.20 19.95
N TRP A 91 45.68 8.82 19.88
CA TRP A 91 46.13 7.79 18.94
C TRP A 91 45.51 6.41 19.21
N TRP A 92 45.31 6.02 20.47
CA TRP A 92 44.62 4.78 20.83
C TRP A 92 43.13 4.80 20.47
N LEU A 93 42.47 5.95 20.66
CA LEU A 93 41.06 6.10 20.28
C LEU A 93 40.88 6.08 18.75
N LEU A 94 41.81 6.70 18.01
CA LEU A 94 41.81 6.67 16.55
C LEU A 94 42.06 5.26 16.00
N THR A 95 43.02 4.51 16.55
CA THR A 95 43.26 3.13 16.12
C THR A 95 42.07 2.23 16.43
N LEU A 96 41.47 2.34 17.62
CA LEU A 96 40.29 1.57 17.97
C LEU A 96 39.09 1.89 17.09
N ALA A 97 38.84 3.17 16.81
CA ALA A 97 37.79 3.59 15.88
C ALA A 97 38.02 3.02 14.48
N ALA A 98 39.25 3.08 13.96
CA ALA A 98 39.60 2.51 12.66
C ALA A 98 39.41 0.99 12.63
N THR A 99 39.83 0.26 13.68
CA THR A 99 39.63 -1.19 13.75
C THR A 99 38.15 -1.57 13.81
N LEU A 100 37.34 -0.83 14.58
CA LEU A 100 35.90 -1.08 14.63
C LEU A 100 35.23 -0.82 13.28
N SER A 101 35.60 0.26 12.58
CA SER A 101 35.06 0.51 11.24
C SER A 101 35.50 -0.56 10.22
N TRP A 102 36.72 -1.07 10.32
CA TRP A 102 37.25 -2.09 9.40
C TRP A 102 36.62 -3.47 9.59
N PHE A 103 36.41 -3.88 10.85
CA PHE A 103 35.86 -5.20 11.19
C PHE A 103 34.34 -5.20 11.40
N ALA A 104 33.66 -4.08 11.12
CA ALA A 104 32.22 -4.01 11.19
C ALA A 104 31.58 -5.05 10.23
N PRO A 105 30.61 -5.86 10.69
CA PRO A 105 30.04 -6.96 9.91
C PRO A 105 29.00 -6.44 8.90
N TRP A 106 29.47 -5.68 7.91
CA TRP A 106 28.61 -5.13 6.86
C TRP A 106 28.01 -6.26 6.01
N PRO A 107 26.69 -6.26 5.77
CA PRO A 107 26.10 -7.11 4.77
C PRO A 107 26.71 -6.84 3.38
N ALA A 108 26.69 -7.84 2.51
CA ALA A 108 27.14 -7.67 1.14
C ALA A 108 26.38 -6.52 0.46
N ALA A 109 27.10 -5.64 -0.25
CA ALA A 109 26.51 -4.46 -0.91
C ALA A 109 25.39 -4.84 -1.89
N SER A 110 25.48 -6.02 -2.52
CA SER A 110 24.44 -6.57 -3.40
C SER A 110 23.12 -6.90 -2.69
N LEU A 111 23.13 -7.04 -1.37
CA LEU A 111 21.92 -7.24 -0.55
C LEU A 111 21.33 -5.91 -0.07
N LEU A 112 22.13 -4.85 -0.04
CA LEU A 112 21.72 -3.52 0.41
C LEU A 112 21.30 -2.60 -0.74
N THR A 113 21.63 -2.95 -1.98
CA THR A 113 21.35 -2.15 -3.17
C THR A 113 20.58 -2.94 -4.21
N THR A 114 19.80 -2.23 -5.02
CA THR A 114 19.09 -2.79 -6.17
C THR A 114 19.04 -1.76 -7.30
N ASP A 115 18.77 -2.23 -8.51
CA ASP A 115 18.59 -1.38 -9.68
C ASP A 115 17.47 -0.36 -9.43
N ALA A 116 17.78 0.91 -9.69
CA ALA A 116 16.83 2.00 -9.67
C ALA A 116 16.40 2.36 -11.09
N THR A 117 15.20 2.89 -11.21
CA THR A 117 14.74 3.60 -12.39
C THR A 117 14.73 5.10 -12.11
N PRO A 118 14.85 5.96 -13.14
CA PRO A 118 14.73 7.40 -12.94
C PRO A 118 13.44 7.82 -12.24
N THR A 119 12.37 7.03 -12.37
CA THR A 119 11.09 7.32 -11.73
C THR A 119 10.87 6.56 -10.42
N SER A 120 11.84 5.80 -9.88
CA SER A 120 11.66 4.94 -8.67
C SER A 120 10.95 5.62 -7.51
N PHE A 121 11.27 6.90 -7.25
CA PHE A 121 10.72 7.67 -6.13
C PHE A 121 9.52 8.55 -6.49
N GLN A 122 9.04 8.48 -7.74
CA GLN A 122 7.81 9.16 -8.15
C GLN A 122 6.59 8.49 -7.53
N SER A 123 5.55 9.30 -7.36
CA SER A 123 4.22 8.85 -6.94
C SER A 123 3.15 9.51 -7.79
N SER A 124 1.97 8.88 -7.89
CA SER A 124 0.84 9.49 -8.59
C SER A 124 0.56 10.89 -8.02
N PRO A 125 0.56 11.94 -8.85
CA PRO A 125 0.08 13.26 -8.45
C PRO A 125 -1.47 13.30 -8.41
N HIS A 126 -2.12 12.25 -8.91
CA HIS A 126 -3.57 12.11 -8.94
C HIS A 126 -4.08 11.26 -7.77
N PRO A 127 -5.23 11.62 -7.19
CA PRO A 127 -5.84 10.82 -6.14
C PRO A 127 -6.30 9.45 -6.66
N PHE A 128 -6.23 8.43 -5.80
CA PHE A 128 -6.81 7.11 -6.05
C PHE A 128 -8.35 7.22 -6.06
N THR A 129 -8.93 7.43 -7.24
CA THR A 129 -10.39 7.64 -7.42
C THR A 129 -11.04 6.44 -8.12
N ALA A 130 -12.36 6.28 -7.97
CA ALA A 130 -13.10 5.29 -8.74
C ALA A 130 -12.95 5.50 -10.26
N ALA A 131 -12.97 6.75 -10.71
CA ALA A 131 -12.72 7.11 -12.10
C ALA A 131 -11.32 6.70 -12.59
N SER A 132 -10.29 6.82 -11.75
CA SER A 132 -8.92 6.38 -12.06
C SER A 132 -8.86 4.87 -12.26
N ILE A 133 -9.44 4.10 -11.33
CA ILE A 133 -9.49 2.63 -11.42
C ILE A 133 -10.20 2.17 -12.70
N VAL A 134 -11.36 2.75 -13.03
CA VAL A 134 -12.14 2.36 -14.22
C VAL A 134 -11.43 2.77 -15.52
N ARG A 135 -10.77 3.94 -15.54
CA ARG A 135 -9.91 4.35 -16.67
C ARG A 135 -8.76 3.38 -16.87
N GLY A 136 -8.08 2.99 -15.80
CA GLY A 136 -7.02 2.01 -15.81
C GLY A 136 -7.49 0.64 -16.30
N GLU A 137 -8.69 0.20 -15.88
CA GLU A 137 -9.31 -1.02 -16.38
C GLU A 137 -9.45 -0.98 -17.91
N HIS A 138 -10.01 0.11 -18.44
CA HIS A 138 -10.21 0.25 -19.88
C HIS A 138 -8.89 0.11 -20.65
N ILE A 139 -7.85 0.83 -20.21
CA ILE A 139 -6.52 0.76 -20.84
C ILE A 139 -5.95 -0.65 -20.73
N TYR A 140 -6.01 -1.26 -19.54
CA TYR A 140 -5.50 -2.60 -19.31
C TYR A 140 -6.17 -3.64 -20.23
N ARG A 141 -7.49 -3.54 -20.42
CA ARG A 141 -8.24 -4.45 -21.31
C ARG A 141 -7.76 -4.37 -22.76
N HIS A 142 -7.40 -3.17 -23.24
CA HIS A 142 -6.95 -2.97 -24.62
C HIS A 142 -5.47 -3.25 -24.83
N GLN A 143 -4.62 -2.95 -23.84
CA GLN A 143 -3.15 -2.96 -24.03
C GLN A 143 -2.42 -4.08 -23.29
N CYS A 144 -2.98 -4.60 -22.20
CA CYS A 144 -2.26 -5.50 -21.29
C CYS A 144 -2.86 -6.91 -21.21
N LEU A 145 -4.19 -7.02 -21.38
CA LEU A 145 -4.97 -8.25 -21.14
C LEU A 145 -4.50 -9.44 -21.98
N ALA A 146 -4.10 -9.22 -23.23
CA ALA A 146 -3.71 -10.30 -24.13
C ALA A 146 -2.53 -11.14 -23.59
N CYS A 147 -1.59 -10.51 -22.87
CA CYS A 147 -0.45 -11.19 -22.25
C CYS A 147 -0.68 -11.47 -20.76
N HIS A 148 -1.21 -10.49 -20.01
CA HIS A 148 -1.31 -10.58 -18.55
C HIS A 148 -2.60 -11.25 -18.04
N GLY A 149 -3.63 -11.37 -18.87
CA GLY A 149 -4.92 -11.96 -18.50
C GLY A 149 -5.79 -11.04 -17.63
N ALA A 150 -7.08 -11.35 -17.49
CA ALA A 150 -8.00 -10.53 -16.69
C ALA A 150 -7.68 -10.58 -15.18
N ASP A 151 -7.18 -11.70 -14.69
CA ASP A 151 -6.72 -11.87 -13.30
C ASP A 151 -5.30 -11.35 -13.07
N GLY A 152 -4.60 -10.89 -14.11
CA GLY A 152 -3.24 -10.37 -14.01
C GLY A 152 -2.16 -11.44 -13.77
N ARG A 153 -2.48 -12.73 -13.87
CA ARG A 153 -1.53 -13.81 -13.56
C ARG A 153 -0.54 -14.14 -14.68
N GLY A 154 -0.77 -13.66 -15.90
CA GLY A 154 0.07 -13.96 -17.07
C GLY A 154 -0.19 -15.31 -17.73
N ASN A 155 -1.19 -16.08 -17.25
CA ASN A 155 -1.54 -17.42 -17.74
C ASN A 155 -2.40 -17.39 -19.01
N THR A 156 -2.01 -16.58 -19.99
CA THR A 156 -2.69 -16.49 -21.29
C THR A 156 -1.92 -17.31 -22.34
N PRO A 157 -2.57 -17.78 -23.42
CA PRO A 157 -1.86 -18.48 -24.50
C PRO A 157 -0.69 -17.65 -25.06
N LEU A 158 -0.87 -16.34 -25.22
CA LEU A 158 0.18 -15.43 -25.68
C LEU A 158 1.28 -15.22 -24.63
N GLY A 159 0.89 -14.98 -23.37
CA GLY A 159 1.84 -14.79 -22.26
C GLY A 159 2.73 -16.00 -22.01
N LEU A 160 2.17 -17.21 -22.09
CA LEU A 160 2.90 -18.47 -21.93
C LEU A 160 3.76 -18.84 -23.15
N ALA A 161 3.48 -18.27 -24.33
CA ALA A 161 4.29 -18.44 -25.53
C ALA A 161 5.53 -17.52 -25.57
N LEU A 162 5.63 -16.52 -24.68
CA LEU A 162 6.79 -15.63 -24.62
C LEU A 162 8.01 -16.36 -24.04
N PRO A 163 9.25 -16.03 -24.48
CA PRO A 163 10.47 -16.58 -23.90
C PRO A 163 10.60 -16.36 -22.38
N VAL A 164 10.02 -15.27 -21.88
CA VAL A 164 9.88 -14.98 -20.45
C VAL A 164 8.42 -14.68 -20.18
N ALA A 165 7.77 -15.53 -19.39
CA ALA A 165 6.38 -15.35 -19.03
C ALA A 165 6.16 -14.02 -18.28
N PRO A 166 5.04 -13.32 -18.52
CA PRO A 166 4.69 -12.12 -17.77
C PRO A 166 4.63 -12.42 -16.27
N PRO A 167 5.11 -11.51 -15.40
CA PRO A 167 5.00 -11.69 -13.96
C PRO A 167 3.53 -11.73 -13.51
N ASN A 168 3.25 -12.47 -12.44
CA ASN A 168 1.95 -12.46 -11.79
C ASN A 168 1.73 -11.12 -11.05
N LEU A 169 0.90 -10.26 -11.63
CA LEU A 169 0.50 -8.95 -11.11
C LEU A 169 -0.57 -9.02 -10.02
N SER A 170 -1.21 -10.17 -9.81
CA SER A 170 -2.18 -10.38 -8.72
C SER A 170 -1.51 -10.80 -7.40
N SER A 171 -0.19 -11.01 -7.43
CA SER A 171 0.59 -11.56 -6.31
C SER A 171 1.47 -10.51 -5.64
N GLY A 172 2.21 -10.93 -4.60
CA GLY A 172 3.12 -10.08 -3.84
C GLY A 172 4.17 -9.33 -4.67
N LEU A 173 4.46 -9.76 -5.90
CA LEU A 173 5.46 -9.07 -6.74
C LEU A 173 5.03 -7.66 -7.16
N LEU A 174 3.74 -7.43 -7.47
CA LEU A 174 3.21 -6.08 -7.74
C LEU A 174 3.50 -5.17 -6.54
N TRP A 175 3.14 -5.66 -5.36
CA TRP A 175 3.22 -4.91 -4.11
C TRP A 175 4.64 -4.71 -3.58
N ARG A 176 5.62 -5.49 -4.07
CA ARG A 176 7.05 -5.34 -3.73
C ARG A 176 7.79 -4.34 -4.60
N ARG A 177 7.15 -3.80 -5.64
CA ARG A 177 7.74 -2.78 -6.51
C ARG A 177 7.31 -1.40 -6.08
N LEU A 178 8.19 -0.42 -6.25
CA LEU A 178 7.81 0.97 -6.12
C LEU A 178 6.87 1.33 -7.26
N ASP A 179 5.83 2.10 -6.95
CA ASP A 179 4.88 2.65 -7.92
C ASP A 179 5.60 3.34 -9.08
N GLY A 180 6.65 4.09 -8.77
CA GLY A 180 7.53 4.73 -9.74
C GLY A 180 8.30 3.76 -10.65
N ASP A 181 8.68 2.58 -10.17
CA ASP A 181 9.29 1.54 -11.01
C ASP A 181 8.26 0.90 -11.96
N LEU A 182 7.01 0.73 -11.50
CA LEU A 182 5.91 0.28 -12.35
C LEU A 182 5.62 1.31 -13.44
N TYR A 183 5.61 2.60 -13.07
CA TYR A 183 5.46 3.72 -14.00
C TYR A 183 6.55 3.72 -15.08
N TRP A 184 7.82 3.50 -14.68
CA TRP A 184 8.93 3.38 -15.63
C TRP A 184 8.71 2.27 -16.66
N ARG A 185 8.25 1.10 -16.20
CA ARG A 185 8.00 -0.05 -17.09
C ARG A 185 6.82 0.15 -18.01
N LEU A 186 5.75 0.80 -17.55
CA LEU A 186 4.65 1.18 -18.44
C LEU A 186 5.14 2.16 -19.50
N ARG A 187 6.03 3.09 -19.14
CA ARG A 187 6.57 4.06 -20.10
C ARG A 187 7.53 3.42 -21.12
N HIS A 188 8.51 2.64 -20.68
CA HIS A 188 9.64 2.19 -21.53
C HIS A 188 9.62 0.70 -21.89
N GLY A 189 8.74 -0.09 -21.28
CA GLY A 189 8.73 -1.54 -21.45
C GLY A 189 9.85 -2.25 -20.70
N LYS A 190 9.92 -3.57 -20.85
CA LYS A 190 11.07 -4.40 -20.42
C LYS A 190 11.04 -5.75 -21.12
N GLY A 191 12.17 -6.13 -21.74
CA GLY A 191 12.25 -7.39 -22.48
C GLY A 191 11.23 -7.40 -23.61
N GLN A 192 10.32 -8.38 -23.61
CA GLN A 192 9.25 -8.49 -24.60
C GLN A 192 8.04 -7.58 -24.33
N MET A 193 7.95 -6.95 -23.15
CA MET A 193 6.87 -6.01 -22.85
C MET A 193 7.19 -4.67 -23.54
N PRO A 194 6.32 -4.17 -24.44
CA PRO A 194 6.54 -2.89 -25.11
C PRO A 194 6.43 -1.72 -24.14
N GLY A 195 7.00 -0.58 -24.52
CA GLY A 195 6.76 0.69 -23.85
C GLY A 195 5.50 1.37 -24.39
N PHE A 196 4.78 2.08 -23.52
CA PHE A 196 3.52 2.75 -23.83
C PHE A 196 3.64 4.28 -23.74
N ALA A 197 4.85 4.84 -23.71
CA ALA A 197 5.08 6.28 -23.65
C ALA A 197 4.30 7.06 -24.72
N ASP A 198 4.25 6.52 -25.94
CA ASP A 198 3.65 7.19 -27.11
C ASP A 198 2.14 7.01 -27.23
N THR A 199 1.55 6.07 -26.46
CA THR A 199 0.14 5.68 -26.57
C THR A 199 -0.66 5.92 -25.29
N THR A 200 -0.01 6.41 -24.23
CA THR A 200 -0.64 6.73 -22.96
C THR A 200 -0.12 8.07 -22.44
N THR A 201 -0.96 8.80 -21.73
CA THR A 201 -0.58 9.99 -20.97
C THR A 201 -0.03 9.61 -19.59
N GLU A 202 0.56 10.56 -18.87
CA GLU A 202 1.01 10.36 -17.49
C GLU A 202 -0.14 9.91 -16.59
N GLN A 203 -1.27 10.61 -16.65
CA GLN A 203 -2.47 10.28 -15.89
C GLN A 203 -2.99 8.87 -16.18
N GLU A 204 -2.95 8.44 -17.44
CA GLU A 204 -3.39 7.11 -17.86
C GLU A 204 -2.47 6.01 -17.34
N ARG A 205 -1.15 6.23 -17.31
CA ARG A 205 -0.20 5.27 -16.71
C ARG A 205 -0.42 5.11 -15.21
N TRP A 206 -0.66 6.22 -14.49
CA TRP A 206 -1.02 6.16 -13.08
C TRP A 206 -2.38 5.46 -12.86
N ALA A 207 -3.36 5.71 -13.73
CA ALA A 207 -4.64 5.02 -13.70
C ALA A 207 -4.50 3.49 -13.89
N VAL A 208 -3.61 3.04 -14.78
CA VAL A 208 -3.29 1.60 -14.92
C VAL A 208 -2.72 1.05 -13.61
N ILE A 209 -1.83 1.76 -12.93
CA ILE A 209 -1.28 1.32 -11.62
C ILE A 209 -2.38 1.24 -10.55
N ASP A 210 -3.29 2.21 -10.51
CA ASP A 210 -4.45 2.18 -9.61
C ASP A 210 -5.35 0.96 -9.88
N TYR A 211 -5.63 0.68 -11.16
CA TYR A 211 -6.34 -0.52 -11.55
C TYR A 211 -5.62 -1.81 -11.14
N LEU A 212 -4.29 -1.90 -11.36
CA LEU A 212 -3.52 -3.09 -10.99
C LEU A 212 -3.63 -3.39 -9.48
N LYS A 213 -3.54 -2.36 -8.64
CA LYS A 213 -3.72 -2.49 -7.18
C LYS A 213 -5.12 -2.95 -6.83
N ALA A 214 -6.14 -2.34 -7.44
CA ALA A 214 -7.53 -2.70 -7.21
C ALA A 214 -7.84 -4.15 -7.66
N ASN A 215 -7.39 -4.52 -8.85
CA ASN A 215 -7.60 -5.85 -9.43
C ASN A 215 -6.87 -6.93 -8.63
N ALA A 216 -5.62 -6.68 -8.21
CA ALA A 216 -4.87 -7.62 -7.38
C ALA A 216 -5.57 -7.87 -6.04
N ALA A 217 -6.17 -6.84 -5.42
CA ALA A 217 -6.98 -6.99 -4.21
C ALA A 217 -8.26 -7.80 -4.47
N GLY A 218 -8.97 -7.55 -5.57
CA GLY A 218 -10.17 -8.31 -5.93
C GLY A 218 -9.89 -9.77 -6.28
N VAL A 219 -8.77 -10.06 -6.96
CA VAL A 219 -8.32 -11.43 -7.22
C VAL A 219 -8.02 -12.14 -5.91
N ALA A 220 -7.22 -11.52 -5.03
CA ALA A 220 -6.91 -12.12 -3.74
C ALA A 220 -8.17 -12.34 -2.86
N ALA A 221 -9.07 -11.37 -2.80
CA ALA A 221 -10.32 -11.50 -2.06
C ALA A 221 -11.21 -12.65 -2.58
N ARG A 222 -11.19 -12.92 -3.89
CA ARG A 222 -11.88 -14.09 -4.49
C ARG A 222 -11.20 -15.41 -4.16
N ASP A 223 -9.87 -15.44 -4.23
CA ASP A 223 -9.09 -16.68 -4.08
C ASP A 223 -8.99 -17.12 -2.61
N THR A 224 -8.73 -16.18 -1.70
CA THR A 224 -8.37 -16.46 -0.31
C THR A 224 -9.33 -15.87 0.71
N GLY A 225 -10.32 -15.08 0.27
CA GLY A 225 -11.24 -14.37 1.17
C GLY A 225 -10.56 -13.25 1.97
N THR A 226 -9.32 -12.88 1.61
CA THR A 226 -8.51 -11.89 2.34
C THR A 226 -7.79 -10.96 1.38
N TRP A 227 -7.39 -9.79 1.89
CA TRP A 227 -6.49 -8.87 1.23
C TRP A 227 -5.09 -9.04 1.82
N PRO A 228 -4.15 -9.64 1.08
CA PRO A 228 -2.77 -9.82 1.54
C PRO A 228 -2.03 -8.49 1.65
N ARG A 229 -2.59 -7.42 1.06
CA ARG A 229 -2.09 -6.05 1.08
C ARG A 229 -3.29 -5.12 1.19
N PRO A 230 -3.22 -4.07 2.02
CA PRO A 230 -4.30 -3.13 2.14
C PRO A 230 -4.37 -2.23 0.92
N VAL A 231 -5.60 -1.88 0.61
CA VAL A 231 -5.93 -1.00 -0.49
C VAL A 231 -6.77 0.13 0.06
N ALA A 232 -6.47 1.35 -0.39
CA ALA A 232 -7.22 2.51 0.03
C ALA A 232 -8.67 2.41 -0.47
N LEU A 233 -9.60 2.97 0.30
CA LEU A 233 -10.94 3.27 -0.21
C LEU A 233 -10.77 4.29 -1.34
N PRO A 234 -11.26 4.02 -2.57
CA PRO A 234 -11.20 5.01 -3.63
C PRO A 234 -11.93 6.28 -3.19
N ASP A 235 -11.38 7.43 -3.53
CA ASP A 235 -12.08 8.69 -3.35
C ASP A 235 -13.28 8.73 -4.29
N LEU A 236 -14.46 8.98 -3.70
CA LEU A 236 -15.75 9.02 -4.38
C LEU A 236 -16.35 10.41 -4.24
N ALA A 237 -17.02 10.88 -5.28
CA ALA A 237 -17.85 12.08 -5.21
C ALA A 237 -19.11 11.80 -4.39
N LEU A 238 -19.41 12.68 -3.43
CA LEU A 238 -20.51 12.56 -2.48
C LEU A 238 -21.54 13.66 -2.69
N GLY A 239 -22.81 13.29 -2.56
CA GLY A 239 -23.93 14.19 -2.32
C GLY A 239 -24.52 13.91 -0.95
N CYS A 240 -24.30 14.82 0.00
CA CYS A 240 -24.82 14.75 1.36
C CYS A 240 -25.95 15.76 1.56
N ARG A 241 -26.95 15.41 2.39
CA ARG A 241 -28.10 16.31 2.65
C ARG A 241 -27.81 17.34 3.73
N ARG A 242 -27.05 16.97 4.76
CA ARG A 242 -26.80 17.79 5.96
C ARG A 242 -25.34 18.24 6.09
N SER A 243 -24.47 17.81 5.17
CA SER A 243 -23.04 18.10 5.19
C SER A 243 -22.59 18.75 3.86
N PRO A 244 -21.69 19.75 3.87
CA PRO A 244 -21.14 20.34 2.66
C PRO A 244 -20.05 19.47 2.00
N VAL A 245 -19.81 18.26 2.53
CA VAL A 245 -18.79 17.33 2.01
C VAL A 245 -19.17 16.84 0.63
N THR A 246 -18.21 16.95 -0.29
CA THR A 246 -18.34 16.57 -1.70
C THR A 246 -17.47 15.39 -2.08
N HIS A 247 -16.52 14.98 -1.22
CA HIS A 247 -15.63 13.86 -1.48
C HIS A 247 -15.31 13.07 -0.21
N VAL A 248 -15.16 11.75 -0.35
CA VAL A 248 -14.76 10.83 0.72
C VAL A 248 -13.43 11.25 1.37
N ARG A 249 -12.45 11.73 0.58
CA ARG A 249 -11.16 12.20 1.09
C ARG A 249 -11.23 13.38 2.06
N GLN A 250 -12.37 14.09 2.15
CA GLN A 250 -12.54 15.18 3.13
C GLN A 250 -12.78 14.66 4.55
N TRP A 251 -13.06 13.36 4.71
CA TRP A 251 -13.23 12.70 6.01
C TRP A 251 -11.94 12.04 6.54
N GLN A 252 -10.77 12.61 6.25
CA GLN A 252 -9.51 12.14 6.83
C GLN A 252 -9.61 12.06 8.37
N GLY A 253 -9.11 10.95 8.95
CA GLY A 253 -9.18 10.70 10.38
C GLY A 253 -10.51 10.11 10.87
N GLN A 254 -11.53 9.99 10.01
CA GLN A 254 -12.79 9.32 10.30
C GLN A 254 -12.82 7.92 9.70
N ARG A 255 -13.53 6.99 10.35
CA ARG A 255 -13.83 5.69 9.72
C ARG A 255 -15.00 5.83 8.79
N ILE A 256 -14.95 5.10 7.69
CA ILE A 256 -15.93 5.25 6.62
C ILE A 256 -16.59 3.89 6.38
N ARG A 257 -17.92 3.85 6.41
CA ARG A 257 -18.72 2.66 6.10
C ARG A 257 -19.38 2.86 4.75
N LEU A 258 -18.96 2.08 3.78
CA LEU A 258 -19.58 2.04 2.46
C LEU A 258 -20.68 0.99 2.45
N VAL A 259 -21.90 1.39 2.13
CA VAL A 259 -23.06 0.49 2.04
C VAL A 259 -23.51 0.44 0.60
N VAL A 260 -23.39 -0.72 -0.03
CA VAL A 260 -23.94 -0.92 -1.38
C VAL A 260 -25.43 -1.18 -1.28
N GLY A 261 -26.21 -0.36 -2.00
CA GLY A 261 -27.66 -0.30 -1.95
C GLY A 261 -28.31 -1.68 -1.95
N SER A 262 -29.24 -1.87 -1.01
CA SER A 262 -29.97 -3.11 -0.78
C SER A 262 -31.46 -2.80 -0.59
N THR A 263 -32.24 -3.76 -0.09
CA THR A 263 -33.65 -3.54 0.25
C THR A 263 -33.83 -2.59 1.44
N THR A 264 -32.88 -2.52 2.38
CA THR A 264 -32.97 -1.68 3.58
C THR A 264 -31.61 -1.08 3.92
N ALA A 265 -31.57 0.22 4.24
CA ALA A 265 -30.36 0.84 4.76
C ALA A 265 -30.13 0.41 6.22
N PRO A 266 -28.90 0.08 6.60
CA PRO A 266 -28.56 -0.20 7.99
C PRO A 266 -28.64 1.09 8.83
N LEU A 267 -28.77 0.92 10.15
CA LEU A 267 -28.71 2.03 11.10
C LEU A 267 -27.33 2.71 11.06
N GLU A 268 -27.32 4.05 11.13
CA GLU A 268 -26.08 4.84 11.26
C GLU A 268 -25.40 4.56 12.61
N ASP A 269 -24.09 4.38 12.59
CA ASP A 269 -23.25 4.27 13.78
C ASP A 269 -22.51 5.60 13.97
N PRO A 270 -22.60 6.28 15.13
CA PRO A 270 -21.95 7.57 15.34
C PRO A 270 -20.41 7.54 15.23
N ARG A 271 -19.80 6.35 15.26
CA ARG A 271 -18.35 6.16 15.11
C ARG A 271 -17.90 6.02 13.65
N LEU A 272 -18.84 5.93 12.70
CA LEU A 272 -18.59 5.68 11.29
C LEU A 272 -19.34 6.70 10.42
N GLN A 273 -18.65 7.30 9.45
CA GLN A 273 -19.28 8.08 8.38
C GLN A 273 -19.81 7.13 7.32
N SER A 274 -21.13 7.05 7.15
CA SER A 274 -21.75 6.10 6.23
C SER A 274 -21.99 6.73 4.85
N VAL A 275 -21.72 5.96 3.79
CA VAL A 275 -21.96 6.35 2.39
C VAL A 275 -22.79 5.28 1.71
N LEU A 276 -23.91 5.68 1.11
CA LEU A 276 -24.71 4.81 0.26
C LEU A 276 -24.18 4.80 -1.18
N LEU A 277 -23.93 3.62 -1.73
CA LEU A 277 -23.64 3.42 -3.15
C LEU A 277 -24.86 2.86 -3.88
N GLY A 278 -25.29 3.52 -4.95
CA GLY A 278 -26.46 3.11 -5.71
C GLY A 278 -27.77 3.52 -5.02
N ARG A 279 -28.85 2.76 -5.24
CA ARG A 279 -30.19 3.07 -4.74
C ARG A 279 -30.70 1.96 -3.83
N LEU A 280 -31.52 2.33 -2.85
CA LEU A 280 -32.33 1.38 -2.10
C LEU A 280 -33.54 0.97 -2.95
N THR A 281 -33.88 -0.31 -2.96
CA THR A 281 -34.95 -0.85 -3.82
C THR A 281 -36.35 -0.81 -3.19
N ALA A 282 -36.48 -0.49 -1.90
CA ALA A 282 -37.78 -0.43 -1.23
C ALA A 282 -38.53 0.89 -1.50
N PRO A 283 -39.73 0.86 -2.11
CA PRO A 283 -40.55 2.04 -2.29
C PRO A 283 -41.18 2.49 -0.96
N GLY A 284 -40.98 3.75 -0.58
CA GLY A 284 -41.74 4.39 0.50
C GLY A 284 -41.13 4.34 1.92
N SER A 285 -39.95 3.75 2.11
CA SER A 285 -39.30 3.77 3.42
C SER A 285 -38.61 5.12 3.66
N ARG A 286 -39.36 6.10 4.19
CA ARG A 286 -38.77 7.24 4.91
C ARG A 286 -38.24 6.71 6.23
N THR A 287 -37.02 6.18 6.25
CA THR A 287 -36.35 5.84 7.50
C THR A 287 -35.73 7.10 8.11
N VAL A 288 -36.30 7.53 9.23
CA VAL A 288 -35.55 8.29 10.23
C VAL A 288 -34.27 7.49 10.55
N GLY A 289 -33.09 8.10 10.37
CA GLY A 289 -31.80 7.39 10.45
C GLY A 289 -31.22 6.88 9.13
N ALA A 290 -31.78 7.30 7.98
CA ALA A 290 -31.20 7.03 6.66
C ALA A 290 -29.84 7.73 6.49
N ILE A 291 -28.87 6.97 5.96
CA ILE A 291 -27.53 7.43 5.58
C ILE A 291 -27.60 8.82 4.92
N ASP A 292 -26.86 9.79 5.48
CA ASP A 292 -26.94 11.18 5.00
C ASP A 292 -26.31 11.40 3.62
N CYS A 293 -25.22 10.68 3.35
CA CYS A 293 -24.39 10.84 2.18
C CYS A 293 -24.55 9.68 1.20
N SER A 294 -24.73 10.00 -0.08
CA SER A 294 -24.74 9.03 -1.17
C SER A 294 -23.66 9.37 -2.19
N SER A 295 -23.07 8.37 -2.82
CA SER A 295 -22.15 8.61 -3.94
C SER A 295 -22.93 8.81 -5.22
N SER A 296 -22.63 9.89 -5.93
CA SER A 296 -23.13 10.15 -7.29
C SER A 296 -22.15 9.73 -8.38
N ASP A 297 -21.01 9.14 -8.02
CA ASP A 297 -19.97 8.74 -8.97
C ASP A 297 -20.41 7.49 -9.76
N SER A 298 -20.55 7.65 -11.08
CA SER A 298 -20.94 6.57 -11.99
C SER A 298 -19.94 5.40 -12.02
N ASN A 299 -18.69 5.65 -11.65
CA ASN A 299 -17.63 4.65 -11.61
C ASN A 299 -17.54 3.92 -10.26
N ALA A 300 -18.24 4.39 -9.22
CA ALA A 300 -18.11 3.86 -7.86
C ALA A 300 -18.44 2.36 -7.79
N LEU A 301 -19.58 1.94 -8.35
CA LEU A 301 -19.97 0.52 -8.33
C LEU A 301 -18.95 -0.36 -9.04
N ARG A 302 -18.48 0.06 -10.22
CA ARG A 302 -17.46 -0.68 -10.98
C ARG A 302 -16.14 -0.79 -10.22
N ALA A 303 -15.66 0.31 -9.64
CA ALA A 303 -14.43 0.31 -8.86
C ALA A 303 -14.52 -0.62 -7.64
N ILE A 304 -15.65 -0.60 -6.93
CA ILE A 304 -15.89 -1.49 -5.78
C ILE A 304 -16.02 -2.95 -6.23
N ALA A 305 -16.61 -3.23 -7.39
CA ALA A 305 -16.64 -4.57 -7.97
C ALA A 305 -15.23 -5.11 -8.23
N ILE A 306 -14.36 -4.28 -8.81
CA ILE A 306 -12.95 -4.62 -9.06
C ILE A 306 -12.22 -4.89 -7.73
N LEU A 307 -12.36 -3.99 -6.74
CA LEU A 307 -11.68 -4.09 -5.44
C LEU A 307 -12.09 -5.32 -4.62
N THR A 308 -13.38 -5.65 -4.64
CA THR A 308 -13.93 -6.77 -3.86
C THR A 308 -13.87 -8.10 -4.61
N GLY A 309 -13.68 -8.05 -5.94
CA GLY A 309 -13.80 -9.19 -6.83
C GLY A 309 -15.24 -9.73 -6.95
N ILE A 310 -16.24 -9.00 -6.46
CA ILE A 310 -17.65 -9.36 -6.57
C ILE A 310 -18.22 -8.70 -7.83
N ALA A 311 -19.00 -9.45 -8.61
CA ALA A 311 -19.65 -8.90 -9.79
C ALA A 311 -20.72 -7.86 -9.40
N GLU A 312 -20.94 -6.83 -10.23
CA GLU A 312 -21.79 -5.69 -9.89
C GLU A 312 -23.22 -6.10 -9.51
N GLU A 313 -23.76 -7.12 -10.17
CA GLU A 313 -25.08 -7.69 -9.89
C GLU A 313 -25.19 -8.39 -8.52
N ARG A 314 -24.05 -8.77 -7.91
CA ARG A 314 -23.96 -9.40 -6.59
C ARG A 314 -23.46 -8.46 -5.49
N LEU A 315 -23.08 -7.23 -5.84
CA LEU A 315 -22.67 -6.22 -4.86
C LEU A 315 -23.79 -5.73 -3.92
N PRO A 316 -25.07 -5.61 -4.33
CA PRO A 316 -26.15 -5.15 -3.44
C PRO A 316 -26.17 -5.88 -2.09
N GLY A 317 -26.19 -5.12 -0.99
CA GLY A 317 -26.12 -5.68 0.37
C GLY A 317 -24.71 -5.93 0.90
N THR A 318 -23.68 -5.64 0.11
CA THR A 318 -22.28 -5.63 0.57
C THR A 318 -22.01 -4.35 1.35
N GLU A 319 -21.30 -4.48 2.45
CA GLU A 319 -20.78 -3.35 3.21
C GLU A 319 -19.27 -3.44 3.34
N LEU A 320 -18.59 -2.29 3.28
CA LEU A 320 -17.15 -2.18 3.48
C LEU A 320 -16.86 -1.17 4.58
N ILE A 321 -15.82 -1.41 5.36
CA ILE A 321 -15.32 -0.45 6.33
C ILE A 321 -13.88 -0.07 5.99
N ALA A 322 -13.63 1.24 5.92
CA ALA A 322 -12.30 1.82 5.91
C ALA A 322 -11.93 2.39 7.28
N ASP A 323 -10.66 2.26 7.66
CA ASP A 323 -10.13 2.86 8.87
C ASP A 323 -9.89 4.38 8.73
N ARG A 324 -9.36 5.00 9.78
CA ARG A 324 -9.13 6.45 9.86
C ARG A 324 -8.08 6.96 8.88
N ASP A 325 -7.20 6.08 8.42
CA ASP A 325 -6.16 6.37 7.44
C ASP A 325 -6.64 6.11 6.00
N GLY A 326 -7.90 5.70 5.84
CA GLY A 326 -8.55 5.48 4.56
C GLY A 326 -8.27 4.10 3.95
N TRP A 327 -7.71 3.15 4.70
CA TRP A 327 -7.50 1.78 4.22
C TRP A 327 -8.76 0.95 4.39
N LEU A 328 -9.15 0.20 3.35
CA LEU A 328 -10.22 -0.78 3.47
C LEU A 328 -9.75 -1.94 4.38
N ARG A 329 -10.58 -2.30 5.36
CA ARG A 329 -10.24 -3.29 6.40
C ARG A 329 -11.17 -4.50 6.43
N ALA A 330 -12.47 -4.28 6.25
CA ALA A 330 -13.47 -5.33 6.43
C ALA A 330 -14.56 -5.28 5.37
N ARG A 331 -15.19 -6.43 5.14
CA ARG A 331 -16.33 -6.61 4.23
C ARG A 331 -17.35 -7.57 4.83
N SER A 332 -18.61 -7.15 4.89
CA SER A 332 -19.75 -8.02 5.23
C SER A 332 -20.72 -8.12 4.06
N SER A 333 -21.42 -9.26 3.97
CA SER A 333 -22.53 -9.49 3.05
C SER A 333 -23.80 -9.71 3.87
N GLY A 334 -24.58 -8.65 4.13
CA GLY A 334 -25.82 -8.74 4.90
C GLY A 334 -25.83 -8.06 6.27
N GLY A 335 -24.84 -7.22 6.58
CA GLY A 335 -24.88 -6.25 7.68
C GLY A 335 -24.61 -6.80 9.10
N ALA A 336 -24.57 -8.12 9.27
CA ALA A 336 -24.01 -8.73 10.47
C ALA A 336 -22.49 -8.72 10.37
N TRP A 337 -21.83 -8.18 11.40
CA TRP A 337 -20.37 -8.04 11.46
C TRP A 337 -19.77 -9.05 12.45
N SER A 338 -18.63 -9.61 12.06
CA SER A 338 -17.87 -10.60 12.80
C SER A 338 -16.36 -10.45 12.55
N GLN A 339 -15.51 -11.03 13.38
CA GLN A 339 -14.06 -11.02 13.17
C GLN A 339 -13.63 -11.66 11.83
N SER A 340 -14.40 -12.62 11.31
CA SER A 340 -14.12 -13.25 10.01
C SER A 340 -14.27 -12.30 8.83
N ASP A 341 -14.99 -11.18 9.00
CA ASP A 341 -15.19 -10.16 7.96
C ASP A 341 -13.96 -9.28 7.74
N MET A 342 -12.92 -9.41 8.59
CA MET A 342 -11.63 -8.74 8.37
C MET A 342 -10.94 -9.31 7.13
N LEU A 343 -10.75 -8.45 6.13
CA LEU A 343 -10.05 -8.74 4.89
C LEU A 343 -8.55 -8.52 5.03
N CYS A 344 -8.13 -7.42 5.67
CA CYS A 344 -6.71 -7.11 5.92
C CYS A 344 -6.33 -7.52 7.34
N ARG A 345 -5.49 -8.57 7.49
CA ARG A 345 -4.97 -9.04 8.80
C ARG A 345 -3.45 -9.09 8.79
N ALA A 346 -2.83 -8.81 9.93
CA ALA A 346 -1.39 -9.01 10.09
C ALA A 346 -1.03 -10.52 10.00
N PRO A 347 0.08 -10.89 9.35
CA PRO A 347 0.55 -12.26 9.37
C PRO A 347 0.98 -12.63 10.80
N ARG A 348 0.10 -13.38 11.49
CA ARG A 348 0.32 -14.11 12.76
C ARG A 348 0.14 -13.28 14.05
N ALA A 349 -1.10 -13.24 14.52
CA ALA A 349 -1.39 -13.95 15.77
C ALA A 349 -1.96 -15.32 15.40
N ALA A 350 -1.56 -16.39 16.10
CA ALA A 350 -2.30 -17.65 16.04
C ALA A 350 -3.80 -17.35 16.26
N PRO A 351 -4.74 -18.16 15.76
CA PRO A 351 -6.09 -18.09 16.29
C PRO A 351 -5.93 -18.32 17.79
N ALA A 352 -5.98 -17.25 18.59
CA ALA A 352 -6.39 -17.41 19.96
C ALA A 352 -7.68 -18.22 19.83
N THR A 353 -7.73 -19.36 20.50
CA THR A 353 -8.97 -20.08 20.78
C THR A 353 -9.92 -19.06 21.39
N ALA A 354 -10.60 -18.31 20.53
CA ALA A 354 -11.62 -17.38 20.90
C ALA A 354 -12.81 -18.28 21.18
N GLU A 355 -13.07 -18.47 22.47
CA GLU A 355 -14.42 -18.83 22.91
C GLU A 355 -15.41 -18.00 22.09
N PRO A 356 -16.55 -18.59 21.66
CA PRO A 356 -17.57 -17.86 20.96
C PRO A 356 -18.11 -16.78 21.90
N ALA A 357 -17.55 -15.57 21.81
CA ALA A 357 -18.06 -14.40 22.49
C ALA A 357 -19.42 -14.08 21.88
N THR A 358 -20.45 -14.62 22.50
CA THR A 358 -21.85 -14.31 22.26
C THR A 358 -22.06 -12.84 22.59
N GLY A 359 -21.90 -11.98 21.57
CA GLY A 359 -22.03 -10.51 21.68
C GLY A 359 -21.08 -9.67 20.84
N GLY A 360 -20.09 -10.27 20.16
CA GLY A 360 -19.05 -9.53 19.42
C GLY A 360 -19.45 -9.07 18.01
N GLY A 361 -20.29 -8.03 17.90
CA GLY A 361 -20.67 -7.42 16.62
C GLY A 361 -19.61 -6.46 16.04
N ILE A 362 -20.07 -5.36 15.43
CA ILE A 362 -19.24 -4.31 14.82
C ILE A 362 -18.24 -3.67 15.82
N ASP A 363 -18.56 -3.69 17.12
CA ASP A 363 -17.70 -3.17 18.19
C ASP A 363 -16.35 -3.90 18.26
N GLN A 364 -16.40 -5.23 18.22
CA GLN A 364 -15.19 -6.05 18.30
C GLN A 364 -14.35 -5.88 17.03
N LEU A 365 -15.01 -5.75 15.87
CA LEU A 365 -14.34 -5.49 14.60
C LEU A 365 -13.60 -4.15 14.62
N ILE A 366 -14.26 -3.09 15.09
CA ILE A 366 -13.66 -1.76 15.23
C ILE A 366 -12.48 -1.79 16.20
N ALA A 367 -12.62 -2.48 17.34
CA ALA A 367 -11.54 -2.63 18.31
C ALA A 367 -10.33 -3.36 17.72
N THR A 368 -10.55 -4.45 16.96
CA THR A 368 -9.47 -5.17 16.25
C THR A 368 -8.80 -4.27 15.21
N MET A 369 -9.57 -3.51 14.42
CA MET A 369 -9.01 -2.60 13.42
C MET A 369 -8.10 -1.53 14.04
N ASP A 370 -8.47 -1.01 15.21
CA ASP A 370 -7.68 0.00 15.93
C ASP A 370 -6.45 -0.59 16.61
N ALA A 371 -6.55 -1.82 17.12
CA ALA A 371 -5.44 -2.55 17.71
C ALA A 371 -4.38 -2.94 16.65
N GLU A 372 -4.79 -3.13 15.40
CA GLU A 372 -3.95 -3.49 14.27
C GLU A 372 -3.93 -2.36 13.21
N PRO A 373 -3.26 -1.22 13.44
CA PRO A 373 -3.21 -0.14 12.45
C PRO A 373 -2.41 -0.54 11.21
N VAL A 374 -2.89 -0.15 10.03
CA VAL A 374 -2.19 -0.38 8.77
C VAL A 374 -0.94 0.50 8.71
N ARG A 375 0.25 -0.11 8.79
CA ARG A 375 1.52 0.59 8.60
C ARG A 375 1.96 0.48 7.15
N PHE A 376 1.74 1.54 6.38
CA PHE A 376 2.17 1.60 4.98
C PHE A 376 3.70 1.69 4.87
N ILE A 377 4.36 0.61 4.44
CA ILE A 377 5.78 0.62 4.05
C ILE A 377 5.86 0.61 2.52
N LYS A 378 6.16 1.77 1.91
CA LYS A 378 6.60 1.81 0.49
C LYS A 378 7.85 0.92 0.37
N GLY A 379 7.78 -0.14 -0.42
CA GLY A 379 8.83 -1.18 -0.47
C GLY A 379 8.33 -2.60 -0.15
N GLY A 380 7.03 -2.76 0.14
CA GLY A 380 6.35 -4.03 -0.09
C GLY A 380 6.19 -4.94 1.10
N LEU A 381 6.06 -4.40 2.29
CA LEU A 381 5.19 -4.98 3.31
C LEU A 381 4.21 -3.91 3.77
N VAL A 382 2.95 -4.28 3.79
CA VAL A 382 1.95 -3.50 4.49
C VAL A 382 1.18 -4.51 5.32
N HIS A 383 1.12 -4.22 6.61
CA HIS A 383 0.97 -5.14 7.73
C HIS A 383 2.14 -6.09 7.97
#